data_AF-A0A2G1WMT9-F1
#
_entry.id   AF-A0A2G1WMT9-F1
#
_cell.length_a   1.000
_cell.length_b   1.000
_cell.length_c   1.000
_cell.angle_alpha   90.00
_cell.angle_beta   90.00
_cell.angle_gamma   90.00
#
_symmetry.space_group_name_H-M   'P 1'
#
loop_
_entity.id
_entity.type
_entity.pdbx_description
1 polymer ?
#
loop_
_entity_poly.entity_id
_entity_poly.type
_entity_poly.pdbx_seq_one_letter_code
_entity_poly.pdbx_strand_id
1 'polypeptide(L)'
;MPENDRLSGCLDEINLEFVEREATPKLLMKLSIQLHLAGLSLSNTVSFLEVFGVDRVRSTVHNWVHKADLQPESGRCPNHVAVDETVIQLDDEQYWLYAAVDPDSNDLLHTNLEPTRTNVIADQFFAELCERHDVDDAIFLVDGAVPLHRACDKHNLDFRYERHGNRNSVERVFREVKRRTTSFLNCFSNAGAETANKWLRSFAFAWNQLI
;
A
#
# COMPACT_ATOMS: atom_id res chain seq x y z
N MET A 1 19.48 13.72 18.38
CA MET A 1 18.96 12.49 17.76
C MET A 1 17.45 12.65 17.73
N PRO A 2 16.78 12.54 16.58
CA PRO A 2 15.33 12.46 16.61
C PRO A 2 14.95 11.12 17.26
N GLU A 3 14.04 11.15 18.22
CA GLU A 3 13.42 9.94 18.77
C GLU A 3 12.72 9.18 17.62
N ASN A 4 12.87 7.86 17.61
CA ASN A 4 12.22 6.96 16.67
C ASN A 4 10.72 6.79 17.01
N ASP A 5 10.00 7.89 17.28
CA ASP A 5 8.59 7.85 17.71
C ASP A 5 7.70 7.14 16.67
N ARG A 6 8.08 7.21 15.39
CA ARG A 6 7.38 6.55 14.28
C ARG A 6 7.47 5.02 14.33
N LEU A 7 8.60 4.45 14.75
CA LEU A 7 8.75 2.99 14.84
C LEU A 7 7.94 2.39 15.99
N SER A 8 7.82 3.10 17.12
CA SER A 8 6.98 2.68 18.25
C SER A 8 5.49 2.79 17.93
N GLY A 9 5.04 3.88 17.31
CA GLY A 9 3.64 4.06 16.91
C GLY A 9 3.16 3.02 15.91
N CYS A 10 3.98 2.72 14.90
CA CYS A 10 3.68 1.73 13.86
C CYS A 10 3.41 0.31 14.41
N LEU A 11 4.15 -0.09 15.46
CA LEU A 11 3.94 -1.40 16.06
C LEU A 11 2.63 -1.48 16.84
N ASP A 12 2.21 -0.39 17.50
CA ASP A 12 0.97 -0.36 18.29
C ASP A 12 -0.28 -0.54 17.42
N GLU A 13 -0.26 -0.01 16.19
CA GLU A 13 -1.33 -0.15 15.21
C GLU A 13 -1.51 -1.57 14.65
N ILE A 14 -0.49 -2.43 14.74
CA ILE A 14 -0.61 -3.84 14.32
C ILE A 14 -1.36 -4.62 15.41
N ASN A 15 -2.64 -4.92 15.17
CA ASN A 15 -3.44 -5.73 16.07
C ASN A 15 -3.20 -7.24 15.84
N LEU A 16 -3.03 -7.99 16.93
CA LEU A 16 -2.77 -9.44 16.93
C LEU A 16 -3.91 -10.24 17.60
N GLU A 17 -5.14 -9.72 17.61
CA GLU A 17 -6.33 -10.39 18.16
C GLU A 17 -6.57 -11.79 17.57
N PHE A 18 -6.10 -12.05 16.35
CA PHE A 18 -6.19 -13.38 15.72
C PHE A 18 -5.25 -14.44 16.34
N VAL A 19 -4.38 -14.06 17.29
CA VAL A 19 -3.42 -14.94 17.94
C VAL A 19 -4.03 -15.55 19.20
N GLU A 20 -4.54 -16.76 19.09
CA GLU A 20 -5.16 -17.47 20.22
C GLU A 20 -4.15 -18.05 21.23
N ARG A 21 -2.91 -18.33 20.80
CA ARG A 21 -1.84 -18.89 21.65
C ARG A 21 -0.51 -18.18 21.37
N GLU A 22 0.03 -17.54 22.40
CA GLU A 22 1.28 -16.78 22.32
C GLU A 22 2.52 -17.71 22.40
N ALA A 23 2.74 -18.51 21.36
CA ALA A 23 3.97 -19.30 21.22
C ALA A 23 5.17 -18.45 20.73
N THR A 24 4.92 -17.23 20.27
CA THR A 24 5.92 -16.23 19.89
C THR A 24 5.60 -14.93 20.63
N PRO A 25 6.58 -14.22 21.20
CA PRO A 25 6.35 -12.91 21.80
C PRO A 25 5.68 -11.94 20.81
N LYS A 26 4.60 -11.27 21.25
CA LYS A 26 3.83 -10.33 20.42
C LYS A 26 4.70 -9.26 19.73
N LEU A 27 5.69 -8.73 20.44
CA LEU A 27 6.63 -7.75 19.88
C LEU A 27 7.38 -8.30 18.65
N LEU A 28 7.87 -9.55 18.73
CA LEU A 28 8.56 -10.19 17.62
C LEU A 28 7.63 -10.50 16.45
N MET A 29 6.36 -10.80 16.72
CA MET A 29 5.35 -10.96 15.67
C MET A 29 5.09 -9.64 14.93
N LYS A 30 4.81 -8.56 15.67
CA LYS A 30 4.59 -7.22 15.10
C LYS A 30 5.81 -6.76 14.30
N LEU A 31 7.01 -6.91 14.85
CA LEU A 31 8.26 -6.57 14.16
C LEU A 31 8.50 -7.44 12.92
N SER A 32 8.16 -8.73 12.96
CA SER A 32 8.26 -9.60 11.78
C SER A 32 7.32 -9.17 10.65
N ILE A 33 6.09 -8.80 11.00
CA ILE A 33 5.12 -8.24 10.04
C ILE A 33 5.69 -6.96 9.43
N GLN A 34 6.15 -6.03 10.27
CA GLN A 34 6.71 -4.74 9.83
C GLN A 34 7.94 -4.92 8.93
N LEU A 35 8.89 -5.78 9.32
CA LEU A 35 10.09 -6.08 8.52
C LEU A 35 9.72 -6.67 7.16
N HIS A 36 8.79 -7.63 7.14
CA HIS A 36 8.34 -8.21 5.89
C HIS A 36 7.67 -7.17 4.98
N LEU A 37 6.78 -6.34 5.54
CA LEU A 37 6.14 -5.26 4.81
C LEU A 37 7.12 -4.22 4.31
N ALA A 38 8.19 -3.93 5.06
CA ALA A 38 9.29 -3.05 4.66
C ALA A 38 10.19 -3.65 3.54
N GLY A 39 9.89 -4.86 3.07
CA GLY A 39 10.56 -5.49 1.93
C GLY A 39 11.54 -6.61 2.30
N LEU A 40 11.59 -7.03 3.56
CA LEU A 40 12.40 -8.19 3.96
C LEU A 40 11.74 -9.48 3.45
N SER A 41 12.52 -10.38 2.85
CA SER A 41 11.99 -11.67 2.40
C SER A 41 11.51 -12.52 3.58
N LEU A 42 10.52 -13.41 3.36
CA LEU A 42 10.04 -14.31 4.42
C LEU A 42 11.18 -15.14 5.03
N SER A 43 12.15 -15.56 4.22
CA SER A 43 13.34 -16.27 4.68
C SER A 43 14.17 -15.42 5.65
N ASN A 44 14.43 -14.17 5.28
CA ASN A 44 15.23 -13.27 6.10
C ASN A 44 14.47 -12.86 7.37
N THR A 45 13.14 -12.72 7.31
CA THR A 45 12.32 -12.49 8.51
C THR A 45 12.33 -13.68 9.46
N VAL A 46 12.32 -14.91 8.95
CA VAL A 46 12.51 -16.12 9.77
C VAL A 46 13.90 -16.13 10.39
N SER A 47 14.95 -15.88 9.62
CA SER A 47 16.32 -15.81 10.16
C SER A 47 16.47 -14.71 11.22
N PHE A 48 15.74 -13.61 11.08
CA PHE A 48 15.66 -12.58 12.13
C PHE A 48 15.05 -13.14 13.42
N LEU A 49 13.96 -13.91 13.34
CA LEU A 49 13.34 -14.56 14.52
C LEU A 49 14.26 -15.60 15.18
N GLU A 50 15.04 -16.34 14.38
CA GLU A 50 16.01 -17.33 14.88
C GLU A 50 17.08 -16.69 15.78
N VAL A 51 17.52 -15.46 15.48
CA VAL A 51 18.46 -14.70 16.33
C VAL A 51 17.91 -14.48 17.74
N PHE A 52 16.58 -14.42 17.90
CA PHE A 52 15.91 -14.30 19.20
C PHE A 52 15.48 -15.66 19.78
N GLY A 53 15.96 -16.77 19.22
CA GLY A 53 15.62 -18.13 19.66
C GLY A 53 14.20 -18.57 19.29
N VAL A 54 13.55 -17.89 18.34
CA VAL A 54 12.20 -18.21 17.87
C VAL A 54 12.29 -18.91 16.52
N ASP A 55 12.09 -20.23 16.52
CA ASP A 55 12.02 -21.02 15.29
C ASP A 55 10.60 -20.98 14.69
N ARG A 56 10.50 -20.46 13.46
CA ARG A 56 9.24 -20.36 12.71
C ARG A 56 9.46 -20.64 11.25
N VAL A 57 8.48 -21.27 10.62
CA VAL A 57 8.48 -21.45 9.17
C VAL A 57 7.97 -20.20 8.45
N ARG A 58 8.39 -20.01 7.19
CA ARG A 58 8.01 -18.86 6.34
C ARG A 58 6.50 -18.66 6.25
N SER A 59 5.73 -19.74 6.17
CA SER A 59 4.26 -19.70 6.12
C SER A 59 3.62 -19.11 7.38
N THR A 60 4.30 -19.18 8.54
CA THR A 60 3.79 -18.56 9.76
C THR A 60 3.85 -17.04 9.69
N VAL A 61 4.98 -16.48 9.25
CA VAL A 61 5.12 -15.02 9.05
C VAL A 61 4.14 -14.53 7.98
N HIS A 62 4.01 -15.26 6.88
CA HIS A 62 3.02 -14.97 5.83
C HIS A 62 1.59 -14.92 6.40
N ASN A 63 1.21 -15.91 7.22
CA ASN A 63 -0.10 -15.95 7.84
C ASN A 63 -0.33 -14.79 8.82
N TRP A 64 0.70 -14.36 9.55
CA TRP A 64 0.58 -13.20 10.43
C TRP A 64 0.31 -11.92 9.66
N VAL A 65 1.03 -11.69 8.56
CA VAL A 65 0.84 -10.53 7.69
C VAL A 65 -0.57 -10.54 7.09
N HIS A 66 -1.03 -11.71 6.62
CA HIS A 66 -2.36 -11.84 6.03
C HIS A 66 -3.49 -11.65 7.06
N LYS A 67 -3.36 -12.24 8.26
CA LYS A 67 -4.39 -12.17 9.31
C LYS A 67 -4.42 -10.85 10.06
N ALA A 68 -3.34 -10.08 10.02
CA ALA A 68 -3.32 -8.73 10.58
C ALA A 68 -4.25 -7.78 9.81
N ASP A 69 -4.63 -8.13 8.57
CA ASP A 69 -5.58 -7.39 7.72
C ASP A 69 -5.35 -5.88 7.72
N LEU A 70 -4.06 -5.49 7.62
CA LEU A 70 -3.64 -4.10 7.75
C LEU A 70 -4.18 -3.25 6.60
N GLN A 71 -4.81 -2.13 6.96
CA GLN A 71 -5.39 -1.14 6.05
C GLN A 71 -4.78 0.23 6.35
N PRO A 72 -4.53 1.08 5.34
CA PRO A 72 -4.16 2.48 5.58
C PRO A 72 -5.30 3.22 6.29
N GLU A 73 -4.95 4.25 7.06
CA GLU A 73 -5.92 5.07 7.77
C GLU A 73 -6.81 5.88 6.82
N SER A 74 -8.11 5.92 7.11
CA SER A 74 -9.09 6.80 6.46
C SER A 74 -9.13 8.19 7.12
N GLY A 75 -9.83 9.14 6.49
CA GLY A 75 -10.15 10.45 7.08
C GLY A 75 -9.03 11.49 6.94
N ARG A 76 -8.05 11.23 6.08
CA ARG A 76 -7.04 12.25 5.71
C ARG A 76 -7.68 13.41 4.95
N CYS A 77 -7.14 14.62 5.15
CA CYS A 77 -7.60 15.86 4.53
C CYS A 77 -6.44 16.60 3.82
N PRO A 78 -5.93 16.06 2.71
CA PRO A 78 -4.79 16.65 2.01
C PRO A 78 -5.18 17.87 1.18
N ASN A 79 -4.24 18.82 1.01
CA ASN A 79 -4.46 19.97 0.11
C ASN A 79 -4.30 19.59 -1.37
N HIS A 80 -3.50 18.58 -1.66
CA HIS A 80 -3.22 18.08 -2.99
C HIS A 80 -3.33 16.56 -3.01
N VAL A 81 -3.81 15.99 -4.12
CA VAL A 81 -3.82 14.54 -4.30
C VAL A 81 -3.23 14.21 -5.66
N ALA A 82 -2.06 13.60 -5.68
CA ALA A 82 -1.47 13.10 -6.91
C ALA A 82 -2.08 11.73 -7.24
N VAL A 83 -2.67 11.58 -8.42
CA VAL A 83 -3.27 10.33 -8.89
C VAL A 83 -2.65 9.92 -10.21
N ASP A 84 -2.26 8.65 -10.29
CA ASP A 84 -1.69 8.09 -11.51
C ASP A 84 -2.05 6.60 -11.64
N GLU A 85 -1.80 6.07 -12.82
CA GLU A 85 -2.00 4.66 -13.14
C GLU A 85 -0.75 4.05 -13.80
N THR A 86 -0.44 2.80 -13.46
CA THR A 86 0.70 2.10 -14.06
C THR A 86 0.40 0.64 -14.30
N VAL A 87 1.03 0.07 -15.31
CA VAL A 87 0.98 -1.37 -15.53
C VAL A 87 2.00 -2.05 -14.61
N ILE A 88 1.54 -3.08 -13.90
CA ILE A 88 2.37 -4.04 -13.18
C ILE A 88 2.14 -5.44 -13.73
N GLN A 89 3.16 -6.28 -13.63
CA GLN A 89 3.09 -7.69 -14.01
C GLN A 89 2.89 -8.52 -12.74
N LEU A 90 1.84 -9.35 -12.72
CA LEU A 90 1.61 -10.38 -11.71
C LEU A 90 1.57 -11.73 -12.41
N ASP A 91 2.50 -12.62 -12.04
CA ASP A 91 2.78 -13.85 -12.78
C ASP A 91 2.90 -13.57 -14.30
N ASP A 92 2.07 -14.21 -15.11
CA ASP A 92 2.05 -14.07 -16.58
C ASP A 92 1.01 -13.04 -17.07
N GLU A 93 0.33 -12.33 -16.17
CA GLU A 93 -0.74 -11.37 -16.49
C GLU A 93 -0.37 -9.92 -16.16
N GLN A 94 -0.91 -8.98 -16.96
CA GLN A 94 -0.76 -7.55 -16.75
C GLN A 94 -1.97 -6.97 -16.03
N TYR A 95 -1.71 -6.14 -15.03
CA TYR A 95 -2.71 -5.43 -14.25
C TYR A 95 -2.44 -3.94 -14.24
N TRP A 96 -3.49 -3.14 -14.14
CA TRP A 96 -3.46 -1.69 -13.95
C TRP A 96 -3.56 -1.38 -12.46
N LEU A 97 -2.51 -0.77 -11.92
CA LEU A 97 -2.46 -0.25 -10.57
C LEU A 97 -2.75 1.24 -10.58
N TYR A 98 -3.82 1.62 -9.91
CA TYR A 98 -4.17 3.00 -9.58
C TYR A 98 -3.62 3.34 -8.20
N ALA A 99 -3.05 4.53 -8.04
CA ALA A 99 -2.60 5.02 -6.74
C ALA A 99 -2.90 6.52 -6.57
N ALA A 100 -3.33 6.89 -5.37
CA ALA A 100 -3.53 8.26 -4.92
C ALA A 100 -2.60 8.54 -3.76
N VAL A 101 -1.80 9.60 -3.86
CA VAL A 101 -0.78 9.97 -2.86
C VAL A 101 -0.94 11.44 -2.51
N ASP A 102 -0.89 11.75 -1.22
CA ASP A 102 -0.69 13.13 -0.77
C ASP A 102 0.78 13.50 -0.98
N PRO A 103 1.12 14.44 -1.88
CA PRO A 103 2.50 14.80 -2.14
C PRO A 103 3.18 15.53 -0.97
N ASP A 104 2.42 16.13 -0.05
CA ASP A 104 2.98 16.90 1.07
C ASP A 104 3.45 15.97 2.19
N SER A 105 2.62 15.00 2.58
CA SER A 105 2.96 13.98 3.59
C SER A 105 3.67 12.76 2.99
N ASN A 106 3.57 12.56 1.67
CA ASN A 106 3.94 11.33 0.97
C ASN A 106 3.09 10.11 1.37
N ASP A 107 1.92 10.32 2.00
CA ASP A 107 1.00 9.24 2.37
C ASP A 107 0.30 8.64 1.15
N LEU A 108 0.30 7.32 1.06
CA LEU A 108 -0.47 6.54 0.10
C LEU A 108 -1.91 6.43 0.60
N LEU A 109 -2.80 7.20 -0.02
CA LEU A 109 -4.21 7.35 0.37
C LEU A 109 -5.05 6.17 -0.10
N HIS A 110 -4.94 5.82 -1.38
CA HIS A 110 -5.72 4.72 -1.95
C HIS A 110 -4.95 4.00 -3.05
N THR A 111 -5.18 2.70 -3.16
CA THR A 111 -4.69 1.87 -4.25
C THR A 111 -5.78 0.94 -4.74
N ASN A 112 -5.91 0.75 -6.05
CA ASN A 112 -6.74 -0.30 -6.61
C ASN A 112 -6.00 -1.01 -7.77
N LEU A 113 -6.17 -2.32 -7.86
CA LEU A 113 -5.55 -3.15 -8.88
C LEU A 113 -6.62 -3.85 -9.71
N GLU A 114 -6.59 -3.60 -11.02
CA GLU A 114 -7.63 -4.02 -11.94
C GLU A 114 -7.05 -4.65 -13.23
N PRO A 115 -7.72 -5.64 -13.84
CA PRO A 115 -7.21 -6.30 -15.05
C PRO A 115 -7.33 -5.42 -16.30
N THR A 116 -8.14 -4.36 -16.25
CA THR A 116 -8.39 -3.48 -17.40
C THR A 116 -8.40 -2.02 -17.00
N ARG A 117 -8.21 -1.15 -17.99
CA ARG A 117 -8.27 0.31 -17.84
C ARG A 117 -9.54 0.83 -18.50
N THR A 118 -10.50 1.27 -17.70
CA THR A 118 -11.78 1.81 -18.19
C THR A 118 -12.21 3.04 -17.41
N ASN A 119 -13.09 3.86 -18.00
CA ASN A 119 -13.66 5.02 -17.32
C ASN A 119 -14.47 4.63 -16.07
N VAL A 120 -15.09 3.45 -16.08
CA VAL A 120 -15.89 2.96 -14.94
C VAL A 120 -14.98 2.61 -13.76
N ILE A 121 -13.83 2.01 -14.04
CA ILE A 121 -12.83 1.67 -13.01
C ILE A 121 -12.22 2.94 -12.42
N ALA A 122 -11.84 3.92 -13.25
CA ALA A 122 -11.35 5.19 -12.76
C ALA A 122 -12.40 5.90 -11.91
N ASP A 123 -13.65 5.96 -12.36
CA ASP A 123 -14.77 6.52 -11.61
C ASP A 123 -14.97 5.86 -10.23
N GLN A 124 -14.93 4.53 -10.18
CA GLN A 124 -15.01 3.79 -8.91
C GLN A 124 -13.82 4.09 -7.99
N PHE A 125 -12.61 4.17 -8.53
CA PHE A 125 -11.42 4.51 -7.77
C PHE A 125 -11.56 5.88 -7.07
N PHE A 126 -12.04 6.90 -7.79
CA PHE A 126 -12.27 8.22 -7.22
C PHE A 126 -13.44 8.22 -6.21
N ALA A 127 -14.51 7.49 -6.48
CA ALA A 127 -15.63 7.36 -5.53
C ALA A 127 -15.15 6.77 -4.19
N GLU A 128 -14.39 5.68 -4.22
CA GLU A 128 -13.82 5.06 -3.02
C GLU A 128 -12.82 5.99 -2.31
N LEU A 129 -12.05 6.78 -3.06
CA LEU A 129 -11.12 7.74 -2.49
C LEU A 129 -11.85 8.86 -1.73
N CYS A 130 -12.91 9.44 -2.32
CA CYS A 130 -13.76 10.44 -1.69
C CYS A 130 -14.57 9.88 -0.50
N GLU A 131 -14.98 8.62 -0.54
CA GLU A 131 -15.63 7.97 0.60
C GLU A 131 -14.68 7.78 1.78
N ARG A 132 -13.39 7.55 1.51
CA ARG A 132 -12.39 7.26 2.54
C ARG A 132 -11.76 8.53 3.12
N HIS A 133 -11.65 9.60 2.35
CA HIS A 133 -10.86 10.78 2.71
C HIS A 133 -11.62 12.07 2.39
N ASP A 134 -11.31 13.12 3.15
CA ASP A 134 -11.85 14.45 2.93
C ASP A 134 -11.02 15.16 1.87
N VAL A 135 -11.34 14.92 0.61
CA VAL A 135 -10.56 15.36 -0.57
C VAL A 135 -11.34 16.30 -1.48
N ASP A 136 -12.55 16.69 -1.09
CA ASP A 136 -13.45 17.49 -1.94
C ASP A 136 -12.85 18.87 -2.27
N ASP A 137 -12.12 19.46 -1.31
CA ASP A 137 -11.43 20.75 -1.48
C ASP A 137 -9.97 20.61 -1.97
N ALA A 138 -9.51 19.39 -2.25
CA ALA A 138 -8.13 19.13 -2.66
C ALA A 138 -7.92 19.38 -4.16
N ILE A 139 -6.70 19.80 -4.53
CA ILE A 139 -6.31 19.90 -5.94
C ILE A 139 -5.72 18.56 -6.41
N PHE A 140 -6.39 17.92 -7.34
CA PHE A 140 -5.96 16.66 -7.95
C PHE A 140 -4.90 16.89 -9.03
N LEU A 141 -3.77 16.20 -8.90
CA LEU A 141 -2.66 16.23 -9.86
C LEU A 141 -2.70 14.94 -10.66
N VAL A 142 -3.25 15.01 -11.88
CA VAL A 142 -3.44 13.86 -12.76
C VAL A 142 -2.58 13.97 -14.02
N ASP A 143 -2.32 12.82 -14.63
CA ASP A 143 -1.68 12.76 -15.94
C ASP A 143 -2.65 13.16 -17.06
N GLY A 144 -2.31 12.83 -18.32
CA GLY A 144 -3.14 13.19 -19.48
C GLY A 144 -4.22 12.15 -19.79
N ALA A 145 -4.46 11.20 -18.88
CA ALA A 145 -5.40 10.12 -19.07
C ALA A 145 -6.83 10.64 -19.09
N VAL A 146 -7.50 10.41 -20.22
CA VAL A 146 -8.94 10.68 -20.37
C VAL A 146 -9.79 10.04 -19.27
N PRO A 147 -9.54 8.78 -18.83
CA PRO A 147 -10.29 8.19 -17.71
C PRO A 147 -10.19 8.99 -16.41
N LEU A 148 -9.00 9.47 -16.03
CA LEU A 148 -8.78 10.20 -14.78
C LEU A 148 -9.42 11.59 -14.83
N HIS A 149 -9.28 12.30 -15.95
CA HIS A 149 -9.91 13.63 -16.15
C HIS A 149 -11.42 13.53 -16.02
N ARG A 150 -12.02 12.54 -16.70
CA ARG A 150 -13.47 12.33 -16.67
C ARG A 150 -13.98 11.96 -15.27
N ALA A 151 -13.19 11.21 -14.49
CA ALA A 151 -13.54 10.89 -13.12
C ALA A 151 -13.51 12.15 -12.23
N CYS A 152 -12.48 12.99 -12.36
CA CYS A 152 -12.41 14.28 -11.65
C CYS A 152 -13.61 15.17 -11.98
N ASP A 153 -13.91 15.35 -13.27
CA ASP A 153 -15.07 16.14 -13.73
C ASP A 153 -16.39 15.63 -13.15
N LYS A 154 -16.58 14.31 -13.13
CA LYS A 154 -17.82 13.68 -12.66
C LYS A 154 -18.03 13.88 -11.15
N HIS A 155 -16.96 13.87 -10.37
CA HIS A 155 -16.99 14.06 -8.92
C HIS A 155 -16.87 15.55 -8.52
N ASN A 156 -16.84 16.47 -9.49
CA ASN A 156 -16.65 17.92 -9.30
C ASN A 156 -15.35 18.27 -8.54
N LEU A 157 -14.28 17.49 -8.78
CA LEU A 157 -13.00 17.69 -8.15
C LEU A 157 -12.15 18.68 -8.95
N ASP A 158 -11.50 19.61 -8.26
CA ASP A 158 -10.54 20.51 -8.88
C ASP A 158 -9.30 19.72 -9.29
N PHE A 159 -8.93 19.74 -10.58
CA PHE A 159 -7.74 19.04 -11.05
C PHE A 159 -6.86 19.88 -11.97
N ARG A 160 -5.57 19.53 -11.98
CA ARG A 160 -4.54 20.10 -12.83
C ARG A 160 -3.81 19.00 -13.56
N TYR A 161 -3.58 19.24 -14.85
CA TYR A 161 -2.69 18.41 -15.65
C TYR A 161 -1.23 18.69 -15.27
N GLU A 162 -0.53 17.68 -14.78
CA GLU A 162 0.87 17.81 -14.39
C GLU A 162 1.69 16.64 -14.94
N ARG A 163 2.59 16.94 -15.91
CA ARG A 163 3.53 15.92 -16.43
C ARG A 163 4.68 15.63 -15.47
N HIS A 164 5.20 16.66 -14.79
CA HIS A 164 6.36 16.56 -13.91
C HIS A 164 6.20 17.55 -12.74
N GLY A 165 6.52 17.10 -11.52
CA GLY A 165 6.45 17.92 -10.31
C GLY A 165 5.99 17.09 -9.10
N ASN A 166 4.93 17.50 -8.42
CA ASN A 166 4.46 16.83 -7.20
C ASN A 166 3.96 15.41 -7.46
N ARG A 167 3.64 15.06 -8.72
CA ARG A 167 3.35 13.69 -9.17
C ARG A 167 4.53 12.71 -9.00
N ASN A 168 5.75 13.22 -8.77
CA ASN A 168 6.90 12.39 -8.41
C ASN A 168 6.65 11.52 -7.16
N SER A 169 5.73 11.89 -6.27
CA SER A 169 5.36 11.08 -5.10
C SER A 169 4.74 9.73 -5.52
N VAL A 170 3.78 9.75 -6.46
CA VAL A 170 3.14 8.54 -6.98
C VAL A 170 4.13 7.67 -7.76
N GLU A 171 5.01 8.28 -8.55
CA GLU A 171 6.05 7.54 -9.27
C GLU A 171 7.02 6.80 -8.33
N ARG A 172 7.32 7.39 -7.16
CA ARG A 172 8.13 6.74 -6.12
C ARG A 172 7.42 5.53 -5.54
N VAL A 173 6.12 5.66 -5.24
CA VAL A 173 5.29 4.53 -4.80
C VAL A 173 5.32 3.42 -5.86
N PHE A 174 5.07 3.73 -7.12
CA PHE A 174 5.10 2.73 -8.20
C PHE A 174 6.46 2.05 -8.36
N ARG A 175 7.55 2.79 -8.20
CA ARG A 175 8.89 2.21 -8.27
C ARG A 175 9.13 1.21 -7.14
N GLU A 176 8.71 1.56 -5.92
CA GLU A 176 8.87 0.67 -4.78
C GLU A 176 7.92 -0.54 -4.86
N VAL A 177 6.67 -0.33 -5.29
CA VAL A 177 5.75 -1.44 -5.60
C VAL A 177 6.38 -2.36 -6.62
N LYS A 178 6.79 -1.88 -7.80
CA LYS A 178 7.41 -2.72 -8.84
C LYS A 178 8.65 -3.46 -8.34
N ARG A 179 9.54 -2.79 -7.61
CA ARG A 179 10.72 -3.40 -7.00
C ARG A 179 10.35 -4.55 -6.05
N ARG A 180 9.34 -4.33 -5.22
CA ARG A 180 8.85 -5.35 -4.28
C ARG A 180 8.11 -6.45 -5.03
N THR A 181 7.24 -6.13 -5.98
CA THR A 181 6.52 -7.07 -6.87
C THR A 181 7.48 -8.02 -7.59
N THR A 182 8.63 -7.56 -8.10
CA THR A 182 9.65 -8.46 -8.70
C THR A 182 10.22 -9.46 -7.70
N SER A 183 10.36 -9.07 -6.43
CA SER A 183 10.74 -9.99 -5.34
C SER A 183 9.55 -10.85 -4.86
N PHE A 184 8.34 -10.34 -5.06
CA PHE A 184 7.03 -10.90 -4.69
C PHE A 184 6.55 -12.01 -5.63
N LEU A 185 6.89 -11.94 -6.91
CA LEU A 185 6.61 -12.98 -7.91
C LEU A 185 7.20 -14.34 -7.48
N ASN A 186 8.27 -14.33 -6.68
CA ASN A 186 8.84 -15.55 -6.09
C ASN A 186 8.10 -16.04 -4.82
N CYS A 187 7.29 -15.20 -4.19
CA CYS A 187 6.58 -15.51 -2.93
C CYS A 187 5.11 -15.91 -3.14
N PHE A 188 4.52 -15.54 -4.27
CA PHE A 188 3.09 -15.68 -4.56
C PHE A 188 2.82 -16.41 -5.88
N SER A 189 3.48 -17.54 -6.11
CA SER A 189 3.08 -18.44 -7.21
C SER A 189 1.62 -18.89 -7.00
N ASN A 190 0.72 -18.57 -7.95
CA ASN A 190 -0.73 -18.83 -7.92
C ASN A 190 -1.61 -17.83 -7.14
N ALA A 191 -1.14 -16.61 -6.88
CA ALA A 191 -1.95 -15.62 -6.18
C ALA A 191 -2.78 -14.78 -7.16
N GLY A 192 -4.10 -14.89 -7.08
CA GLY A 192 -4.99 -14.04 -7.88
C GLY A 192 -4.96 -12.56 -7.45
N ALA A 193 -5.55 -11.69 -8.28
CA ALA A 193 -5.61 -10.23 -8.08
C ALA A 193 -6.09 -9.80 -6.68
N GLU A 194 -7.00 -10.56 -6.06
CA GLU A 194 -7.49 -10.30 -4.70
C GLU A 194 -6.36 -10.34 -3.66
N THR A 195 -5.43 -11.27 -3.79
CA THR A 195 -4.29 -11.41 -2.87
C THR A 195 -3.31 -10.25 -3.06
N ALA A 196 -3.08 -9.83 -4.30
CA ALA A 196 -2.25 -8.67 -4.60
C ALA A 196 -2.88 -7.37 -4.06
N ASN A 197 -4.20 -7.21 -4.17
CA ASN A 197 -4.94 -6.08 -3.57
C ASN A 197 -4.82 -6.05 -2.05
N LYS A 198 -4.95 -7.20 -1.37
CA LYS A 198 -4.71 -7.29 0.09
C LYS A 198 -3.29 -6.89 0.45
N TRP A 199 -2.31 -7.35 -0.32
CA TRP A 199 -0.92 -6.96 -0.08
C TRP A 199 -0.69 -5.45 -0.29
N LEU A 200 -1.26 -4.86 -1.36
CA LEU A 200 -1.14 -3.41 -1.62
C LEU A 200 -1.70 -2.58 -0.45
N ARG A 201 -2.78 -3.02 0.19
CA ARG A 201 -3.33 -2.38 1.40
C ARG A 201 -2.36 -2.45 2.59
N SER A 202 -1.78 -3.62 2.85
CA SER A 202 -0.75 -3.76 3.89
C SER A 202 0.53 -2.99 3.56
N PHE A 203 0.87 -2.87 2.27
CA PHE A 203 1.96 -2.04 1.80
C PHE A 203 1.67 -0.56 2.04
N ALA A 204 0.46 -0.08 1.75
CA ALA A 204 0.05 1.31 2.01
C ALA A 204 0.09 1.64 3.51
N PHE A 205 -0.42 0.74 4.36
CA PHE A 205 -0.27 0.85 5.80
C PHE A 205 1.21 1.03 6.21
N ALA A 206 2.09 0.12 5.76
CA ALA A 206 3.50 0.21 6.13
C ALA A 206 4.20 1.44 5.52
N TRP A 207 3.81 1.86 4.32
CA TRP A 207 4.37 3.04 3.64
C TRP A 207 4.12 4.31 4.46
N ASN A 208 2.88 4.50 4.93
CA ASN A 208 2.45 5.68 5.70
C ASN A 208 3.06 5.73 7.10
N GLN A 209 3.69 4.64 7.55
CA GLN A 209 4.30 4.52 8.88
C GLN A 209 5.83 4.66 8.88
N LEU A 210 6.47 4.45 7.72
CA LEU A 210 7.92 4.35 7.61
C LEU A 210 8.60 5.58 7.00
N ILE A 211 7.84 6.50 6.40
CA ILE A 211 8.32 7.70 5.69
C ILE A 211 7.62 8.95 6.21
#